data_AF-A0A191UFN5-F1
#
_entry.id   AF-A0A191UFN5-F1
#
_cell.length_a   1.000
_cell.length_b   1.000
_cell.length_c   1.000
_cell.angle_alpha   90.00
_cell.angle_beta   90.00
_cell.angle_gamma   90.00
#
_symmetry.space_group_name_H-M   'P 1'
#
loop_
_entity.id
_entity.type
_entity.pdbx_description
1 polymer ?
#
loop_
_entity_poly.entity_id
_entity_poly.type
_entity_poly.pdbx_seq_one_letter_code
_entity_poly.pdbx_strand_id
1 'polypeptide(L)' 'MNSTKLRLPLISVLLASISLVACGSIEQAAQDDCTSIGWNIGSKGYEDCYKARLYERKLDYSLPPGDKPSPSLL' A
#
# COMPACT_ATOMS: atom_id res chain seq x y z
N MET A 1 -33.37 -15.90 -21.34
CA MET A 1 -33.70 -14.84 -20.37
C MET A 1 -32.43 -14.45 -19.61
N ASN A 2 -32.10 -13.14 -19.53
CA ASN A 2 -31.30 -12.51 -18.46
C ASN A 2 -29.76 -12.66 -18.35
N SER A 3 -28.97 -12.90 -19.41
CA SER A 3 -27.49 -12.84 -19.27
C SER A 3 -26.95 -11.40 -19.16
N THR A 4 -27.53 -10.45 -19.91
CA THR A 4 -27.05 -9.05 -19.97
C THR A 4 -27.24 -8.29 -18.65
N LYS A 5 -28.26 -8.63 -17.87
CA LYS A 5 -28.54 -8.01 -16.57
C LYS A 5 -27.54 -8.39 -15.49
N LEU A 6 -26.85 -9.52 -15.62
CA LEU A 6 -25.83 -9.98 -14.68
C LEU A 6 -24.44 -9.38 -14.99
N ARG A 7 -24.20 -8.96 -16.23
CA ARG A 7 -22.91 -8.40 -16.67
C ARG A 7 -22.65 -7.00 -16.10
N LEU A 8 -23.67 -6.15 -16.08
CA LEU A 8 -23.58 -4.79 -15.53
C LEU A 8 -23.18 -4.76 -14.05
N PRO A 9 -23.84 -5.48 -13.12
CA PRO A 9 -23.43 -5.48 -11.72
C PRO A 9 -22.04 -6.13 -11.54
N LEU A 10 -21.68 -7.12 -12.36
CA LEU A 10 -20.35 -7.74 -12.31
C LEU A 10 -19.23 -6.75 -12.65
N ILE A 11 -19.44 -5.93 -13.69
CA ILE A 11 -18.51 -4.87 -14.09
C ILE A 11 -18.39 -3.81 -12.98
N SER A 12 -19.50 -3.42 -12.37
CA SER A 12 -19.48 -2.46 -11.26
C SER A 12 -18.71 -2.96 -10.05
N VAL A 13 -18.87 -4.24 -9.69
CA VAL A 13 -18.13 -4.87 -8.59
C VAL A 13 -16.63 -4.95 -8.89
N LEU A 14 -16.26 -5.25 -10.13
CA LEU A 14 -14.86 -5.27 -10.58
C LEU A 14 -14.22 -3.87 -10.55
N LEU A 15 -14.92 -2.83 -11.01
CA LEU A 15 -14.40 -1.46 -10.92
C LEU A 15 -14.24 -1.04 -9.45
N ALA A 16 -15.21 -1.37 -8.60
CA ALA A 16 -15.17 -1.05 -7.18
C ALA A 16 -13.97 -1.72 -6.49
N SER A 17 -13.69 -3.01 -6.76
CA SER A 17 -12.55 -3.70 -6.15
C SER A 17 -11.19 -3.14 -6.60
N ILE A 18 -11.08 -2.70 -7.86
CA ILE A 18 -9.86 -2.03 -8.37
C ILE A 18 -9.64 -0.68 -7.68
N SER A 19 -10.69 0.06 -7.35
CA SER A 19 -10.54 1.32 -6.60
C SER A 19 -10.11 1.13 -5.14
N LEU A 20 -10.28 -0.06 -4.54
CA LEU A 20 -9.86 -0.33 -3.15
C LEU A 20 -8.39 -0.77 -3.02
N VAL A 21 -7.72 -1.20 -4.09
CA VAL A 21 -6.29 -1.63 -4.05
C VAL A 21 -5.30 -0.46 -4.08
N ALA A 22 -5.76 0.79 -3.99
CA ALA A 22 -4.88 1.95 -3.87
C ALA A 22 -4.17 2.07 -2.51
N CYS A 23 -4.50 1.22 -1.53
CA CYS A 23 -3.75 1.12 -0.27
C CYS A 23 -2.54 0.20 -0.44
N GLY A 24 -1.37 0.77 -0.77
CA GLY A 24 -0.09 0.07 -0.66
C GLY A 24 0.39 -0.02 0.80
N SER A 25 1.22 -1.02 1.11
CA SER A 25 1.89 -1.08 2.42
C SER A 25 3.13 -0.17 2.45
N ILE A 26 3.61 0.12 3.67
CA ILE A 26 4.85 0.88 3.87
C ILE A 26 6.04 0.15 3.22
N GLU A 27 6.06 -1.18 3.31
CA GLU A 27 7.05 -2.05 2.70
C GLU A 27 7.03 -1.96 1.17
N GLN A 28 5.84 -2.01 0.56
CA GLN A 28 5.71 -1.90 -0.90
C GLN A 28 6.20 -0.55 -1.38
N ALA A 29 5.82 0.54 -0.71
CA ALA A 29 6.29 1.88 -1.06
C ALA A 29 7.82 2.04 -0.91
N ALA A 30 8.42 1.45 0.12
CA ALA A 30 9.87 1.44 0.29
C ALA A 30 10.59 0.65 -0.81
N GLN A 31 10.02 -0.48 -1.24
CA GLN A 31 10.54 -1.27 -2.36
C GLN A 31 10.45 -0.51 -3.69
N ASP A 32 9.31 0.12 -3.97
CA ASP A 32 9.07 0.88 -5.21
C ASP A 32 10.05 2.06 -5.34
N ASP A 33 10.33 2.78 -4.24
CA ASP A 33 11.35 3.84 -4.24
C ASP A 33 12.74 3.31 -4.62
N CYS A 34 13.15 2.20 -4.03
CA CYS A 34 14.51 1.69 -4.25
C CYS A 34 14.66 1.06 -5.64
N THR A 35 13.65 0.38 -6.13
CA THR A 35 13.64 -0.18 -7.49
C THR A 35 13.49 0.90 -8.56
N SER A 36 12.74 1.99 -8.31
CA SER A 36 12.63 3.12 -9.26
C SER A 36 13.93 3.90 -9.43
N ILE A 37 14.81 3.91 -8.42
CA ILE A 37 16.19 4.43 -8.51
C ILE A 37 17.09 3.53 -9.36
N GLY A 38 16.68 2.28 -9.61
CA GLY A 38 17.43 1.29 -10.40
C GLY A 38 18.20 0.29 -9.55
N TRP A 39 17.95 0.21 -8.24
CA TRP A 39 18.54 -0.86 -7.41
C TRP A 39 17.83 -2.18 -7.64
N ASN A 40 18.62 -3.23 -7.89
CA ASN A 40 18.11 -4.59 -8.01
C ASN A 40 17.87 -5.21 -6.62
N ILE A 41 16.72 -5.84 -6.43
CA ILE A 41 16.36 -6.55 -5.19
C ILE A 41 17.46 -7.58 -4.85
N GLY A 42 17.90 -7.59 -3.59
CA GLY A 42 18.98 -8.45 -3.10
C GLY A 42 20.40 -7.92 -3.34
N SER A 43 20.56 -6.77 -4.01
CA SER A 43 21.84 -6.07 -4.04
C SER A 43 22.08 -5.32 -2.74
N LYS A 44 23.35 -5.10 -2.37
CA LYS A 44 23.70 -4.32 -1.17
C LYS A 44 23.07 -2.92 -1.21
N GLY A 45 23.10 -2.24 -2.36
CA GLY A 45 22.51 -0.91 -2.50
C GLY A 45 20.99 -0.89 -2.35
N TYR A 46 20.30 -1.95 -2.81
CA TYR A 46 18.88 -2.12 -2.56
C TYR A 46 18.59 -2.28 -1.06
N GLU A 47 19.30 -3.15 -0.35
CA GLU A 47 19.06 -3.40 1.08
C GLU A 47 19.28 -2.14 1.93
N ASP A 48 20.36 -1.40 1.64
CA ASP A 48 20.67 -0.15 2.33
C ASP A 48 19.59 0.91 2.06
N CYS A 49 19.16 1.06 0.80
CA CYS A 49 18.06 1.95 0.41
C CYS A 49 16.75 1.54 1.09
N TYR A 50 16.39 0.26 1.00
CA TYR A 50 15.11 -0.27 1.47
C TYR A 50 14.99 -0.07 2.98
N LYS A 51 16.04 -0.37 3.74
CA LYS A 51 16.09 -0.14 5.18
C LYS A 51 15.92 1.34 5.55
N ALA A 52 16.57 2.24 4.83
CA ALA A 52 16.45 3.68 5.07
C ALA A 52 15.03 4.18 4.78
N ARG A 53 14.48 3.83 3.62
CA ARG A 53 13.12 4.24 3.21
C ARG A 53 12.02 3.65 4.07
N LEU A 54 12.20 2.41 4.53
CA LEU A 54 11.27 1.78 5.45
C LEU A 54 11.28 2.45 6.82
N TYR A 55 12.46 2.87 7.29
CA TYR A 55 12.60 3.59 8.56
C TYR A 55 11.95 4.97 8.54
N GLU A 56 12.22 5.77 7.50
CA GLU A 56 11.62 7.10 7.31
C GLU A 56 10.09 7.02 7.29
N ARG A 57 9.53 6.13 6.47
CA ARG A 57 8.06 5.96 6.41
C ARG A 57 7.47 5.49 7.72
N LYS A 58 8.12 4.56 8.43
CA LYS A 58 7.63 4.11 9.74
C LYS A 58 7.60 5.24 10.76
N LEU A 59 8.52 6.19 10.68
CA LEU A 59 8.47 7.42 11.48
C LEU A 59 7.29 8.30 11.05
N ASP A 60 7.11 8.54 9.75
CA ASP A 60 6.03 9.40 9.24
C ASP A 60 4.63 8.86 9.59
N TYR A 61 4.46 7.55 9.61
CA TYR A 61 3.20 6.89 9.98
C TYR A 61 3.12 6.52 11.47
N SER A 62 4.16 6.81 12.26
CA SER A 62 4.12 6.57 13.70
C SER A 62 3.23 7.60 14.39
N LEU A 63 2.53 7.15 15.44
CA LEU A 63 1.78 8.06 16.29
C LEU A 63 2.76 8.98 17.04
N PRO A 64 2.42 10.27 17.20
CA PRO A 64 3.17 11.15 18.08
C PRO A 64 3.35 10.54 19.47
N PRO A 65 4.47 10.82 20.16
CA PRO A 65 4.65 10.36 21.53
C PRO A 65 3.50 10.79 22.43
N GLY A 66 2.76 9.83 23.00
CA GLY A 66 1.61 10.07 23.86
C GLY A 66 0.24 9.97 23.17
N ASP A 67 0.19 9.93 21.84
CA ASP A 67 -1.04 9.60 21.11
C ASP A 67 -1.32 8.11 21.22
N LYS A 68 -2.53 7.78 21.69
CA LYS A 68 -3.08 6.43 21.66
C LYS A 68 -4.38 6.50 20.86
N PRO A 69 -4.64 5.56 19.94
CA PRO A 69 -5.91 5.53 19.24
C PRO A 69 -7.02 5.40 20.28
N SER A 70 -7.90 6.40 20.34
CA SER A 70 -9.10 6.35 21.17
C SER A 70 -9.93 5.13 20.74
N PRO A 71 -10.54 4.39 21.69
CA PRO A 71 -11.42 3.29 21.35
C PRO A 71 -12.53 3.79 20.41
N SER A 72 -12.63 3.19 19.23
CA SER A 72 -13.73 3.45 18.31
C SER A 72 -15.03 3.00 18.96
N LEU A 73 -16.01 3.90 19.12
CA LEU A 73 -17.36 3.57 19.59
C LEU A 73 -18.21 3.02 18.44
N LEU A 74 -17.75 1.93 17.83
CA LEU A 74 -18.51 1.15 16.84
C LEU A 74 -18.76 -0.26 17.38
#